data_AF-A0A7G9TD81-F1
#
_entry.id   AF-A0A7G9TD81-F1
#
_cell.length_a   1.000
_cell.length_b   1.000
_cell.length_c   1.000
_cell.angle_alpha   90.00
_cell.angle_beta   90.00
_cell.angle_gamma   90.00
#
_symmetry.space_group_name_H-M   'P 1'
#
loop_
_entity.id
_entity.type
_entity.pdbx_description
1 polymer ?
#
loop_
_entity_poly.entity_id
_entity_poly.type
_entity_poly.pdbx_seq_one_letter_code
_entity_poly.pdbx_strand_id
1 'polypeptide(L)' 'MGFVARATRAIGYAASALGLGIVTFGLLAIADPQGAQLANDSSPFGPPSSLTQLLLHVSAGAALLALGVWLVARKSAV' A
#
# COMPACT_ATOMS: atom_id res chain seq x y z
N MET A 1 -13.40 -19.83 19.83
CA MET A 1 -12.43 -19.72 18.72
C MET A 1 -12.85 -18.77 17.57
N GLY A 2 -14.10 -18.29 17.49
CA GLY A 2 -14.55 -17.50 16.31
C GLY A 2 -14.21 -16.00 16.28
N PHE A 3 -13.75 -15.38 17.38
CA PHE A 3 -13.43 -13.95 17.40
C PHE A 3 -12.06 -13.67 16.76
N VAL A 4 -11.03 -14.43 17.14
CA VAL A 4 -9.67 -14.29 16.60
C VAL A 4 -9.66 -14.49 15.08
N ALA A 5 -10.33 -15.53 14.57
CA ALA A 5 -10.42 -15.77 13.14
C ALA A 5 -11.12 -14.63 12.37
N ARG A 6 -12.15 -14.00 12.96
CA ARG A 6 -12.83 -12.83 12.39
C ARG A 6 -11.92 -11.59 12.40
N ALA A 7 -11.23 -11.35 13.51
CA ALA A 7 -10.28 -10.25 13.64
C ALA A 7 -9.12 -10.39 12.64
N THR A 8 -8.54 -11.58 12.48
CA THR A 8 -7.47 -11.84 11.50
C THR A 8 -7.93 -11.56 10.06
N ARG A 9 -9.14 -11.96 9.69
CA ARG A 9 -9.70 -11.67 8.36
C ARG A 9 -9.94 -10.17 8.16
N ALA A 10 -10.47 -9.48 9.17
CA ALA A 10 -10.67 -8.03 9.10
C ALA A 10 -9.34 -7.29 8.88
N ILE A 11 -8.29 -7.68 9.63
CA ILE A 11 -6.93 -7.15 9.43
C ILE A 11 -6.42 -7.48 8.03
N GLY A 12 -6.64 -8.70 7.53
CA GLY A 12 -6.25 -9.10 6.18
C GLY A 12 -6.91 -8.26 5.09
N TYR A 13 -8.21 -7.96 5.21
CA TYR A 13 -8.90 -7.07 4.28
C TYR A 13 -8.37 -5.63 4.35
N ALA A 14 -8.15 -5.10 5.56
CA ALA A 14 -7.61 -3.76 5.74
C ALA A 14 -6.20 -3.65 5.14
N ALA A 15 -5.32 -4.62 5.42
CA ALA A 15 -3.98 -4.69 4.84
C ALA A 15 -4.01 -4.80 3.32
N SER A 16 -4.93 -5.61 2.76
CA SER A 16 -5.09 -5.73 1.31
C SER A 16 -5.52 -4.41 0.68
N ALA A 17 -6.51 -3.73 1.26
CA ALA A 17 -6.99 -2.44 0.76
C ALA A 17 -5.89 -1.36 0.82
N LEU A 18 -5.16 -1.29 1.92
CA LEU A 18 -4.02 -0.37 2.07
C LEU A 18 -2.90 -0.67 1.08
N GLY A 19 -2.50 -1.95 0.97
CA GLY A 19 -1.46 -2.38 0.05
C GLY A 19 -1.82 -2.08 -1.41
N LEU A 20 -3.06 -2.36 -1.81
CA LEU A 20 -3.57 -2.02 -3.14
C LEU A 20 -3.52 -0.50 -3.39
N GLY A 21 -4.01 0.32 -2.43
CA GLY A 21 -3.96 1.77 -2.54
C GLY A 21 -2.54 2.32 -2.71
N ILE A 22 -1.58 1.81 -1.93
CA ILE A 22 -0.16 2.17 -2.03
C ILE A 22 0.42 1.81 -3.40
N VAL A 23 0.14 0.61 -3.90
CA VAL A 23 0.61 0.18 -5.24
C VAL A 23 0.01 1.05 -6.32
N THR A 24 -1.30 1.27 -6.31
CA THR A 24 -1.97 2.09 -7.31
C THR A 24 -1.43 3.52 -7.29
N PHE A 25 -1.29 4.13 -6.11
CA PHE A 25 -0.70 5.46 -5.98
C PHE A 25 0.75 5.49 -6.49
N GLY A 26 1.59 4.54 -6.08
CA GLY A 26 2.99 4.49 -6.50
C GLY A 26 3.15 4.32 -8.01
N LEU A 27 2.31 3.51 -8.65
CA LEU A 27 2.30 3.37 -10.12
C LEU A 27 1.84 4.65 -10.82
N LEU A 28 0.82 5.32 -10.29
CA LEU A 28 0.38 6.62 -10.80
C LEU A 28 1.47 7.67 -10.66
N ALA A 29 2.19 7.69 -9.53
CA ALA A 29 3.31 8.61 -9.29
C ALA A 29 4.53 8.31 -10.18
N ILE A 30 4.72 7.07 -10.63
CA ILE A 30 5.74 6.73 -11.64
C ILE A 30 5.31 7.23 -13.03
N ALA A 31 4.02 7.10 -13.36
CA ALA A 31 3.48 7.54 -14.65
C ALA A 31 3.39 9.07 -14.77
N ASP A 32 3.06 9.76 -13.67
CA ASP A 32 3.00 11.21 -13.56
C ASP A 32 3.63 11.70 -12.25
N PRO A 33 4.97 11.86 -12.23
CA PRO A 33 5.69 12.32 -11.04
C PRO A 33 5.36 13.76 -10.63
N GLN A 34 4.91 14.60 -11.57
CA GLN A 34 4.54 15.99 -11.28
C GLN A 34 3.13 16.08 -10.70
N GLY A 35 2.18 15.28 -11.19
CA GLY A 35 0.83 15.20 -10.63
C GLY A 35 0.79 14.59 -9.22
N ALA A 36 1.74 13.72 -8.88
CA ALA A 36 1.87 13.13 -7.55
C ALA A 36 2.54 14.04 -6.50
N GLN A 37 3.00 15.21 -6.91
CA GLN A 37 3.74 16.14 -6.08
C GLN A 37 2.76 16.90 -5.16
N LEU A 38 2.97 16.79 -3.85
CA LEU A 38 2.16 17.53 -2.87
C LEU A 38 2.54 19.02 -2.91
N ALA A 39 1.55 19.89 -2.91
CA ALA A 39 1.76 21.34 -2.80
C ALA A 39 2.41 21.70 -1.45
N ASN A 40 3.41 22.57 -1.46
CA ASN A 40 4.08 23.10 -0.26
C ASN A 40 4.08 24.63 -0.28
N ASP A 41 3.64 25.25 0.82
CA ASP A 41 3.44 26.69 0.97
C ASP A 41 4.72 27.55 0.88
N SER A 42 5.91 26.93 1.04
CA SER A 42 7.22 27.63 1.07
C SER A 42 8.05 27.47 -0.20
N SER A 43 7.71 26.50 -1.04
CA SER A 43 8.26 26.21 -2.36
C SER A 43 7.26 25.24 -2.97
N PRO A 44 6.49 25.64 -4.01
CA PRO A 44 5.27 24.93 -4.40
C PRO A 44 5.53 23.45 -4.68
N PHE A 45 6.75 23.10 -5.10
CA PHE A 45 7.17 21.73 -5.35
C PHE A 45 8.68 21.57 -5.07
N GLY A 46 9.05 20.97 -3.92
CA GLY A 46 10.40 20.39 -3.77
C GLY A 46 10.62 19.30 -4.85
N PRO A 47 11.85 18.83 -5.14
CA PRO A 47 12.06 17.87 -6.23
C PRO A 47 11.16 16.62 -6.05
N PRO A 48 10.57 16.09 -7.15
CA PRO A 48 9.70 14.93 -7.07
C PRO A 48 10.45 13.74 -6.48
N SER A 49 9.71 12.80 -5.89
CA SER A 49 10.30 11.57 -5.35
C SER A 49 11.11 10.86 -6.43
N SER A 50 12.28 10.34 -6.05
CA SER A 50 13.12 9.62 -7.01
C SER A 50 12.45 8.30 -7.41
N LEU A 51 12.76 7.81 -8.61
CA LEU A 51 12.24 6.53 -9.10
C LEU A 51 12.50 5.39 -8.10
N THR A 52 13.69 5.37 -7.47
CA THR A 52 14.04 4.37 -6.45
C THR A 52 13.10 4.44 -5.23
N GLN A 53 12.76 5.65 -4.76
CA GLN A 53 11.80 5.81 -3.66
C GLN A 53 10.41 5.32 -4.05
N LEU A 54 9.96 5.61 -5.27
CA LEU A 54 8.66 5.16 -5.77
C LEU A 54 8.62 3.62 -5.92
N LEU A 55 9.69 3.00 -6.42
CA LEU A 55 9.80 1.53 -6.51
C LEU A 55 9.83 0.86 -5.13
N LEU A 56 10.51 1.47 -4.15
CA LEU A 56 10.44 1.02 -2.75
C LEU A 56 9.02 1.14 -2.18
N HIS A 57 8.30 2.21 -2.52
CA HIS A 57 6.91 2.40 -2.09
C HIS A 57 5.98 1.35 -2.70
N VAL A 58 6.10 1.10 -4.02
CA VAL A 58 5.32 0.09 -4.74
C VAL A 58 5.61 -1.31 -4.21
N SER A 59 6.88 -1.66 -3.99
CA SER A 59 7.26 -2.97 -3.43
C SER A 59 6.76 -3.17 -2.00
N ALA A 60 6.80 -2.13 -1.15
CA ALA A 60 6.20 -2.18 0.18
C ALA A 60 4.67 -2.38 0.14
N GLY A 61 3.98 -1.66 -0.76
CA GLY A 61 2.55 -1.84 -0.99
C GLY A 61 2.19 -3.25 -1.48
N ALA A 62 2.99 -3.79 -2.42
CA ALA A 62 2.80 -5.14 -2.95
C ALA A 62 3.01 -6.21 -1.87
N ALA A 63 4.02 -6.05 -1.01
CA ALA A 63 4.26 -6.93 0.13
C ALA A 63 3.10 -6.88 1.13
N LEU A 64 2.57 -5.69 1.44
CA LEU A 64 1.43 -5.53 2.33
C LEU A 64 0.14 -6.14 1.74
N LEU A 65 -0.09 -5.95 0.44
CA LEU A 65 -1.20 -6.57 -0.28
C LEU A 65 -1.11 -8.10 -0.22
N ALA A 66 0.07 -8.65 -0.54
CA ALA A 66 0.30 -10.10 -0.47
C ALA A 66 0.07 -10.65 0.95
N LEU A 67 0.55 -9.94 1.98
CA LEU A 67 0.32 -10.29 3.37
C LEU A 67 -1.17 -10.25 3.73
N GLY A 68 -1.90 -9.21 3.30
CA GLY A 68 -3.33 -9.08 3.52
C GLY A 68 -4.12 -10.22 2.89
N VAL A 69 -3.84 -10.53 1.61
CA VAL A 69 -4.46 -11.64 0.88
C VAL A 69 -4.16 -12.97 1.57
N TRP A 70 -2.92 -13.17 1.99
CA TRP A 70 -2.51 -14.38 2.71
C TRP A 70 -3.23 -14.52 4.06
N LEU A 71 -3.41 -13.44 4.82
CA LEU A 71 -4.16 -13.47 6.08
C LEU A 71 -5.63 -13.83 5.88
N VAL A 72 -6.25 -13.38 4.78
CA VAL A 72 -7.63 -13.74 4.42
C VAL A 72 -7.72 -15.19 3.93
N ALA A 73 -6.77 -15.61 3.08
CA ALA A 73 -6.75 -16.93 2.46
C ALA A 73 -6.28 -18.04 3.39
N ARG A 74 -5.59 -17.70 4.50
CA ARG A 74 -5.24 -18.67 5.54
C ARG A 74 -6.52 -19.33 6.06
N LYS A 75 -6.73 -20.59 5.68
CA LYS A 75 -7.63 -21.47 6.43
C LYS A 75 -7.14 -21.42 7.87
N SER A 76 -8.03 -21.06 8.80
CA SER A 76 -7.80 -21.27 10.22
C SER A 76 -7.45 -22.74 10.35
N ALA A 77 -6.17 -23.04 10.59
CA ALA A 77 -5.75 -24.39 10.91
C ALA A 77 -6.54 -24.77 12.17
N VAL A 78 -7.54 -25.62 11.97
CA VAL A 78 -8.25 -26.35 13.02
C VAL A 78 -7.32 -27.45 13.48
#